data_AF-A0A380QDE5-F1
#
_entry.id   AF-A0A380QDE5-F1
#
_cell.length_a   1.000
_cell.length_b   1.000
_cell.length_c   1.000
_cell.angle_alpha   90.00
_cell.angle_beta   90.00
_cell.angle_gamma   90.00
#
_symmetry.space_group_name_H-M   'P 1'
#
loop_
_entity.id
_entity.type
_entity.pdbx_description
1 polymer ?
#
loop_
_entity_poly.entity_id
_entity_poly.type
_entity_poly.pdbx_seq_one_letter_code
_entity_poly.pdbx_strand_id
1 'polypeptide(L)'
;MSEKRVNLQVIAWATIIGGFVSSLVKSGTEVNMPPRLVGKISPPAANIDAWLGWLGMNSHSMDDVYQGVTIPGAVVLYHWLFSFVFACIYVLLSAYWPKVRLWYSAAYGLSITAAMHGVHRY
;
A
#
# COMPACT_ATOMS: atom_id res chain seq x y z
N MET A 1 10.50 -32.82 15.92
CA MET A 1 9.76 -31.62 15.47
C MET A 1 10.82 -30.59 15.11
N SER A 2 11.09 -30.38 13.82
CA SER A 2 12.19 -29.51 13.36
C SER A 2 11.80 -28.05 13.58
N GLU A 3 12.57 -27.30 14.37
CA GLU A 3 12.44 -25.84 14.44
C GLU A 3 12.68 -25.26 13.04
N LYS A 4 11.63 -24.74 12.41
CA LYS A 4 11.79 -23.93 11.21
C LYS A 4 12.51 -22.65 11.60
N ARG A 5 13.83 -22.59 11.36
CA ARG A 5 14.57 -21.33 11.47
C ARG A 5 14.05 -20.36 10.41
N VAL A 6 13.51 -19.25 10.88
CA VAL A 6 13.07 -18.16 10.02
C VAL A 6 14.29 -17.38 9.54
N ASN A 7 14.49 -17.29 8.22
CA ASN A 7 15.61 -16.54 7.64
C ASN A 7 15.22 -15.07 7.47
N LEU A 8 15.78 -14.21 8.33
CA LEU A 8 15.55 -12.76 8.34
C LEU A 8 16.00 -12.09 7.02
N GLN A 9 17.07 -12.55 6.38
CA GLN A 9 17.49 -11.99 5.09
C GLN A 9 16.46 -12.28 4.00
N VAL A 10 15.89 -13.49 3.98
CA VAL A 10 14.83 -13.84 3.03
C VAL A 10 13.60 -12.99 3.26
N ILE A 11 13.23 -12.73 4.51
CA ILE A 11 12.11 -11.84 4.84
C ILE A 11 12.37 -10.41 4.34
N ALA A 12 13.56 -9.88 4.59
CA ALA A 12 13.92 -8.53 4.16
C ALA A 12 13.86 -8.39 2.63
N TRP A 13 14.49 -9.31 1.90
CA TRP A 13 14.48 -9.29 0.42
C TRP A 13 13.09 -9.50 -0.16
N ALA A 14 12.32 -10.44 0.37
CA ALA A 14 10.95 -10.68 -0.07
C ALA A 14 10.04 -9.46 0.19
N THR A 15 10.24 -8.77 1.31
CA THR A 15 9.52 -7.53 1.63
C THR A 15 9.88 -6.41 0.67
N ILE A 16 11.18 -6.22 0.37
CA ILE A 16 11.63 -5.17 -0.55
C ILE A 16 11.07 -5.40 -1.95
N ILE A 17 11.25 -6.61 -2.49
CA ILE A 17 10.79 -6.94 -3.85
C ILE A 17 9.25 -6.92 -3.92
N GLY A 18 8.58 -7.53 -2.94
CA GLY A 18 7.13 -7.60 -2.89
C GLY A 18 6.49 -6.23 -2.71
N GLY A 19 7.04 -5.39 -1.83
CA GLY A 19 6.60 -4.01 -1.60
C GLY A 19 6.76 -3.15 -2.86
N PHE A 20 7.91 -3.26 -3.53
CA PHE A 20 8.18 -2.56 -4.78
C PHE A 20 7.19 -2.96 -5.89
N VAL A 21 7.04 -4.26 -6.17
CA VAL A 21 6.08 -4.73 -7.20
C VAL A 21 4.65 -4.34 -6.84
N SER A 22 4.25 -4.49 -5.58
CA SER A 22 2.91 -4.10 -5.10
C SER A 22 2.65 -2.60 -5.31
N SER A 23 3.64 -1.76 -5.02
CA SER A 23 3.52 -0.30 -5.20
C SER A 23 3.33 0.07 -6.67
N LEU A 24 4.06 -0.57 -7.59
CA LEU A 24 3.89 -0.35 -9.03
C LEU A 24 2.49 -0.74 -9.52
N VAL A 25 1.98 -1.90 -9.08
CA VAL A 25 0.61 -2.35 -9.42
C VAL A 25 -0.42 -1.37 -8.86
N LYS A 26 -0.24 -0.88 -7.63
CA LYS A 26 -1.17 0.06 -7.00
C LYS A 26 -1.15 1.43 -7.69
N SER A 27 0.03 2.00 -7.93
CA SER A 27 0.16 3.26 -8.65
C SER A 27 -0.35 3.17 -10.09
N GLY A 28 -0.08 2.06 -10.80
CA GLY A 28 -0.56 1.85 -12.17
C GLY A 28 -2.08 1.66 -12.29
N THR A 29 -2.73 1.09 -11.25
CA THR A 29 -4.19 0.94 -11.22
C THR A 29 -4.91 2.22 -10.80
N GLU A 30 -4.37 2.99 -9.84
CA GLU A 30 -5.01 4.21 -9.33
C GLU A 30 -5.06 5.37 -10.34
N VAL A 31 -4.07 5.48 -11.23
CA VAL A 31 -4.10 6.49 -12.31
C VAL A 31 -5.26 6.25 -13.26
N ASN A 32 -5.66 4.99 -13.44
CA ASN A 32 -6.61 4.59 -14.48
C ASN A 32 -8.03 4.31 -13.96
N MET A 33 -8.21 3.89 -12.69
CA MET A 33 -9.53 3.48 -12.19
C MET A 33 -9.74 3.67 -10.68
N PRO A 34 -10.92 4.19 -10.25
CA PRO A 34 -11.94 4.91 -11.02
C PRO A 34 -11.55 6.39 -11.24
N PRO A 35 -12.03 7.04 -12.33
CA PRO A 35 -11.82 8.48 -12.52
C PRO A 35 -12.28 9.26 -11.29
N ARG A 36 -11.36 9.93 -10.60
CA ARG A 36 -11.71 10.75 -9.44
C ARG A 36 -12.56 11.93 -9.92
N LEU A 37 -13.74 12.09 -9.31
CA LEU A 37 -14.54 13.30 -9.49
C LEU A 37 -13.70 14.51 -9.07
N VAL A 38 -13.65 15.52 -9.93
CA VAL A 38 -12.92 16.77 -9.67
C VAL A 38 -13.39 17.35 -8.33
N GLY A 39 -12.44 17.62 -7.42
CA GLY A 39 -12.71 18.23 -6.11
C GLY A 39 -12.93 17.26 -4.93
N LYS A 40 -12.90 15.94 -5.13
CA LYS A 40 -12.90 15.00 -3.99
C LYS A 40 -11.49 14.68 -3.51
N ILE A 41 -11.22 14.95 -2.24
CA ILE A 41 -9.98 14.60 -1.53
C ILE A 41 -9.86 13.07 -1.49
N SER A 42 -8.68 12.54 -1.81
CA SER A 42 -8.44 11.10 -1.71
C SER A 42 -8.26 10.68 -0.24
N PRO A 43 -8.66 9.46 0.17
CA PRO A 43 -8.44 8.99 1.54
C PRO A 43 -6.98 9.11 2.02
N PRO A 44 -5.95 8.81 1.20
CA PRO A 44 -4.55 9.09 1.54
C PRO A 44 -4.26 10.56 1.84
N ALA A 45 -4.78 11.49 1.03
CA ALA A 45 -4.58 12.92 1.25
C ALA A 45 -5.23 13.36 2.58
N ALA A 46 -6.46 12.91 2.84
CA ALA A 46 -7.14 13.17 4.11
C ALA A 46 -6.37 12.61 5.33
N ASN A 47 -5.78 11.41 5.21
CA ASN A 47 -4.97 10.83 6.27
C ASN A 47 -3.68 11.63 6.51
N ILE A 48 -3.00 12.05 5.45
CA ILE A 48 -1.79 12.88 5.56
C ILE A 48 -2.12 14.18 6.29
N ASP A 49 -3.18 14.88 5.87
CA ASP A 49 -3.59 16.15 6.48
C ASP A 49 -4.01 15.97 7.94
N ALA A 50 -4.75 14.90 8.26
CA ALA A 50 -5.18 14.63 9.62
C ALA A 50 -4.03 14.23 10.56
N TRP A 51 -3.06 13.44 10.08
CA TRP A 51 -2.00 12.89 10.93
C TRP A 51 -0.77 13.78 11.00
N LEU A 52 -0.46 14.50 9.92
CA LEU A 52 0.75 15.31 9.78
C LEU A 52 0.46 16.81 9.71
N GLY A 53 -0.81 17.23 9.62
CA GLY A 53 -1.17 18.65 9.53
C GLY A 53 -0.67 19.49 10.70
N TRP A 54 -0.64 18.93 11.92
CA TRP A 54 -0.09 19.61 13.10
C TRP A 54 1.44 19.79 13.05
N LEU A 55 2.15 19.03 12.20
CA LEU A 55 3.57 19.19 11.91
C LEU A 55 3.83 20.16 10.74
N GLY A 56 2.79 20.78 10.18
CA GLY A 56 2.90 21.64 9.00
C GLY A 56 3.08 20.89 7.68
N MET A 57 2.91 19.55 7.67
CA MET A 57 2.93 18.72 6.47
C MET A 57 1.51 18.37 6.03
N ASN A 58 1.23 18.48 4.73
CA ASN A 58 -0.07 18.21 4.14
C ASN A 58 0.08 17.41 2.84
N SER A 59 -1.04 17.03 2.23
CA SER A 59 -1.07 16.24 1.00
C SER A 59 -0.40 16.91 -0.20
N HIS A 60 -0.18 18.22 -0.13
CA HIS A 60 0.45 19.05 -1.16
C HIS A 60 1.92 19.39 -0.87
N SER A 61 2.49 18.92 0.25
CA SER A 61 3.86 19.25 0.65
C SER A 61 4.95 18.77 -0.33
N MET A 62 4.61 17.88 -1.26
CA MET A 62 5.51 17.34 -2.27
C MET A 62 4.86 17.32 -3.66
N ASP A 63 4.02 18.32 -3.95
CA ASP A 63 3.43 18.45 -5.28
C ASP A 63 4.47 18.97 -6.27
N ASP A 64 4.68 18.21 -7.34
CA ASP A 64 5.61 18.57 -8.43
C ASP A 64 4.85 18.71 -9.74
N VAL A 65 5.23 19.68 -10.59
CA VAL A 65 4.64 19.84 -11.92
C VAL A 65 5.56 19.23 -12.96
N TYR A 66 5.08 18.16 -13.62
CA TYR A 66 5.80 17.49 -14.69
C TYR A 66 5.01 17.56 -15.99
N GLN A 67 5.59 18.16 -17.03
CA GLN A 67 4.94 18.35 -18.34
C GLN A 67 3.54 19.00 -18.25
N GLY A 68 3.36 19.93 -17.31
CA GLY A 68 2.07 20.62 -17.10
C GLY A 68 1.04 19.84 -16.27
N VAL A 69 1.40 18.66 -15.76
CA VAL A 69 0.55 17.85 -14.87
C VAL A 69 1.10 17.89 -13.45
N THR A 70 0.25 18.22 -12.47
CA THR A 70 0.61 18.15 -11.05
C THR A 70 0.64 16.69 -10.59
N ILE A 71 1.79 16.25 -10.10
CA ILE A 71 2.02 14.94 -9.49
C ILE A 71 1.98 15.13 -7.97
N PRO A 72 0.99 14.54 -7.28
CA PRO A 72 0.89 14.67 -5.82
C PRO A 72 1.87 13.73 -5.12
N GLY A 73 3.12 14.16 -4.97
CA GLY A 73 4.23 13.31 -4.53
C GLY A 73 4.04 12.73 -3.12
N ALA A 74 3.41 13.47 -2.20
CA ALA A 74 3.16 13.01 -0.84
C ALA A 74 2.15 11.84 -0.83
N VAL A 75 1.12 11.91 -1.68
CA VAL A 75 0.13 10.86 -1.87
C VAL A 75 0.75 9.63 -2.53
N VAL A 76 1.60 9.83 -3.54
CA VAL A 76 2.34 8.73 -4.20
C VAL A 76 3.24 8.01 -3.20
N LEU A 77 3.99 8.76 -2.39
CA LEU A 77 4.87 8.19 -1.36
C LEU A 77 4.06 7.41 -0.30
N TYR A 78 2.92 7.94 0.13
CA TYR A 78 2.01 7.24 1.03
C TYR A 78 1.60 5.88 0.46
N HIS A 79 1.23 5.81 -0.82
CA HIS A 79 0.86 4.55 -1.47
C HIS A 79 2.00 3.54 -1.53
N TRP A 80 3.22 4.02 -1.79
CA TRP A 80 4.41 3.19 -1.75
C TRP A 80 4.63 2.60 -0.36
N LEU A 81 4.72 3.44 0.66
CA LEU A 81 4.95 2.99 2.03
C LEU A 81 3.86 2.03 2.51
N PHE A 82 2.60 2.31 2.17
CA PHE A 82 1.48 1.41 2.45
C PHE A 82 1.71 0.02 1.84
N SER A 83 2.10 -0.08 0.57
CA SER A 83 2.44 -1.35 -0.07
C SER A 83 3.58 -2.10 0.62
N PHE A 84 4.62 -1.39 1.07
CA PHE A 84 5.73 -2.02 1.80
C PHE A 84 5.30 -2.57 3.17
N VAL A 85 4.46 -1.85 3.91
CA VAL A 85 3.92 -2.31 5.20
C VAL A 85 3.12 -3.60 5.02
N PHE A 86 2.19 -3.65 4.06
CA PHE A 86 1.39 -4.86 3.82
C PHE A 86 2.22 -6.01 3.24
N ALA A 87 3.21 -5.72 2.40
CA ALA A 87 4.16 -6.75 1.94
C ALA A 87 4.96 -7.34 3.11
N CYS A 88 5.43 -6.52 4.04
CA CYS A 88 6.14 -6.97 5.24
C CYS A 88 5.24 -7.87 6.10
N ILE A 89 4.01 -7.42 6.38
CA ILE A 89 3.01 -8.20 7.13
C ILE A 89 2.76 -9.53 6.43
N TYR A 90 2.52 -9.53 5.12
CA TYR A 90 2.32 -10.76 4.35
C TYR A 90 3.49 -11.73 4.48
N VAL A 91 4.72 -11.25 4.26
CA VAL A 91 5.94 -12.09 4.32
C VAL A 91 6.13 -12.67 5.71
N LEU A 92 5.99 -11.86 6.77
CA LEU A 92 6.08 -12.32 8.16
C LEU A 92 5.00 -13.36 8.48
N LEU A 93 3.74 -13.07 8.18
CA LEU A 93 2.64 -14.00 8.39
C LEU A 93 2.84 -15.30 7.61
N SER A 94 3.36 -15.24 6.39
CA SER A 94 3.63 -16.41 5.56
C SER A 94 4.75 -17.30 6.11
N ALA A 95 5.70 -16.72 6.85
CA ALA A 95 6.80 -17.45 7.49
C ALA A 95 6.31 -18.30 8.67
N TYR A 96 5.37 -17.78 9.46
CA TYR A 96 4.81 -18.49 10.63
C TYR A 96 3.59 -19.35 10.28
N TRP A 97 2.73 -18.87 9.39
CA TRP A 97 1.47 -19.53 8.99
C TRP A 97 1.43 -19.78 7.48
N PRO A 98 1.88 -20.96 7.01
CA PRO A 98 1.89 -21.29 5.58
C PRO A 98 0.52 -21.20 4.89
N LYS A 99 -0.58 -21.31 5.65
CA LYS A 99 -1.96 -21.14 5.17
C LYS A 99 -2.21 -19.75 4.58
N VAL A 100 -1.42 -18.73 4.94
CA VAL A 100 -1.53 -17.38 4.38
C VAL A 100 -1.20 -17.35 2.89
N ARG A 101 -0.43 -18.33 2.40
CA ARG A 101 -0.07 -18.50 0.98
C ARG A 101 -1.16 -19.23 0.18
N LEU A 102 -2.33 -19.48 0.77
CA LEU A 102 -3.45 -20.16 0.12
C LEU A 102 -3.85 -19.45 -1.17
N TRP A 103 -4.16 -20.25 -2.21
CA TRP A 103 -4.57 -19.78 -3.53
C TRP A 103 -3.58 -18.79 -4.15
N TYR A 104 -2.29 -19.13 -4.11
CA TYR A 104 -1.22 -18.25 -4.58
C TYR A 104 -1.26 -16.86 -3.91
N SER A 105 -1.65 -16.80 -2.64
CA SER A 105 -1.81 -15.56 -1.84
C SER A 105 -3.01 -14.69 -2.20
N ALA A 106 -3.87 -15.14 -3.12
CA ALA A 106 -5.09 -14.42 -3.50
C ALA A 106 -6.02 -14.18 -2.29
N ALA A 107 -6.10 -15.15 -1.37
CA ALA A 107 -6.91 -15.03 -0.16
C ALA A 107 -6.49 -13.83 0.72
N TYR A 108 -5.17 -13.59 0.83
CA TYR A 108 -4.64 -12.43 1.56
C TYR A 108 -4.95 -11.11 0.82
N GLY A 109 -4.76 -11.06 -0.49
CA GLY A 109 -5.09 -9.87 -1.27
C GLY A 109 -6.58 -9.50 -1.18
N LEU A 110 -7.46 -10.49 -1.27
CA LEU A 110 -8.91 -10.30 -1.16
C LEU A 110 -9.33 -9.86 0.25
N SER A 111 -8.73 -10.43 1.30
CA SER A 111 -9.06 -10.03 2.68
C SER A 111 -8.65 -8.59 2.98
N ILE A 112 -7.46 -8.16 2.53
CA ILE A 112 -7.03 -6.75 2.64
C ILE A 112 -7.92 -5.84 1.81
N THR A 113 -8.31 -6.26 0.60
CA THR A 113 -9.21 -5.48 -0.25
C THR A 113 -10.55 -5.25 0.45
N ALA A 114 -11.15 -6.31 0.99
CA ALA A 114 -12.40 -6.24 1.73
C ALA A 114 -12.30 -5.39 3.01
N ALA A 115 -11.18 -5.49 3.75
CA ALA A 115 -10.96 -4.70 4.96
C ALA A 115 -10.77 -3.21 4.68
N MET A 116 -10.04 -2.86 3.61
CA MET A 116 -9.66 -1.48 3.31
C MET A 116 -10.70 -0.73 2.47
N HIS A 117 -11.49 -1.44 1.65
CA HIS A 117 -12.52 -0.82 0.80
C HIS A 117 -13.94 -1.10 1.29
N GLY A 118 -14.08 -1.92 2.34
CA GLY A 118 -15.35 -2.41 2.83
C GLY A 118 -16.04 -3.36 1.84
N VAL A 119 -16.83 -4.29 2.35
CA VAL A 119 -18.01 -4.73 1.61
C VAL A 119 -19.01 -3.59 1.83
N HIS A 120 -19.02 -2.59 0.94
CA HIS A 120 -19.98 -1.48 1.04
C HIS A 120 -21.40 -2.07 1.07
N ARG A 121 -21.97 -2.18 2.28
CA ARG A 121 -23.40 -2.36 2.47
C ARG A 121 -23.99 -0.96 2.44
N TYR A 122 -24.57 -0.64 1.28
CA TYR A 122 -25.52 0.42 0.96
C TYR A 122 -25.12 1.85 1.35
#